data_AF-A0A3M1PZF9-F1
#
_entry.id   AF-A0A3M1PZF9-F1
#
_cell.length_a   1.000
_cell.length_b   1.000
_cell.length_c   1.000
_cell.angle_alpha   90.00
_cell.angle_beta   90.00
_cell.angle_gamma   90.00
#
_symmetry.space_group_name_H-M   'P 1'
#
loop_
_entity.id
_entity.type
_entity.pdbx_description
1 polymer ?
#
loop_
_entity_poly.entity_id
_entity_poly.type
_entity_poly.pdbx_seq_one_letter_code
_entity_poly.pdbx_strand_id
1 'polypeptide(L)' 'MRIGSTLAMILLSIVAILHLLRVVFGLPITVGDVAIPQWVSVLGFLVPGAIVVLLWRERRASS' A
#
# COMPACT_ATOMS: atom_id res chain seq x y z
N MET A 1 -21.58 -2.71 -0.39
CA MET A 1 -20.32 -2.15 -0.94
C MET A 1 -20.43 -2.15 -2.45
N ARG A 2 -20.04 -1.06 -3.11
CA ARG A 2 -19.92 -1.06 -4.57
C ARG A 2 -18.71 -1.92 -4.96
N ILE A 3 -18.81 -2.65 -6.07
CA ILE A 3 -17.75 -3.58 -6.53
C ILE A 3 -16.37 -2.88 -6.62
N GLY A 4 -16.36 -1.59 -6.96
CA GLY A 4 -15.15 -0.78 -7.06
C GLY A 4 -14.40 -0.59 -5.74
N SER A 5 -15.11 -0.50 -4.59
CA SER A 5 -14.44 -0.35 -3.29
C SER A 5 -13.73 -1.64 -2.85
N THR A 6 -14.28 -2.80 -3.20
CA THR A 6 -13.63 -4.09 -2.94
C THR A 6 -12.39 -4.25 -3.80
N LEU A 7 -12.47 -3.90 -5.09
CA LEU A 7 -11.33 -3.94 -6.00
C LEU A 7 -10.19 -3.02 -5.54
N ALA A 8 -10.52 -1.79 -5.14
CA ALA A 8 -9.54 -0.84 -4.63
C ALA A 8 -8.83 -1.37 -3.37
N MET A 9 -9.57 -2.01 -2.46
CA MET A 9 -8.99 -2.60 -1.25
C MET A 9 -8.00 -3.71 -1.56
N ILE A 10 -8.33 -4.60 -2.50
CA ILE A 10 -7.46 -5.70 -2.92
C ILE A 10 -6.18 -5.15 -3.56
N LEU A 11 -6.30 -4.19 -4.49
CA LEU A 11 -5.16 -3.58 -5.15
C LEU A 11 -4.24 -2.85 -4.17
N LEU A 12 -4.80 -2.03 -3.28
CA LEU A 12 -4.02 -1.31 -2.26
C LEU A 12 -3.31 -2.27 -1.29
N SER A 13 -3.94 -3.39 -0.95
CA SER A 13 -3.34 -4.42 -0.10
C SER A 13 -2.17 -5.12 -0.79
N ILE A 14 -2.30 -5.45 -2.08
CA ILE A 14 -1.20 -6.04 -2.87
C ILE A 14 -0.02 -5.05 -2.96
N VAL A 15 -0.29 -3.77 -3.25
CA VAL A 15 0.74 -2.71 -3.31
C VAL A 15 1.46 -2.58 -1.97
N ALA A 16 0.73 -2.59 -0.86
CA ALA A 16 1.31 -2.55 0.48
C ALA A 16 2.23 -3.76 0.74
N ILE A 17 1.80 -4.98 0.40
CA ILE A 17 2.62 -6.19 0.56
C ILE A 17 3.89 -6.11 -0.29
N LEU A 18 3.80 -5.65 -1.54
CA LEU A 18 4.96 -5.50 -2.42
C LEU A 18 5.97 -4.49 -1.87
N HIS A 19 5.51 -3.37 -1.32
CA HIS A 19 6.39 -2.40 -0.67
C HIS A 19 7.04 -2.97 0.59
N LEU A 20 6.29 -3.72 1.41
CA LEU A 20 6.82 -4.38 2.60
C LEU A 20 7.89 -5.41 2.22
N LEU A 21 7.61 -6.26 1.23
CA LEU A 21 8.54 -7.26 0.71
C LEU A 21 9.81 -6.60 0.18
N ARG A 22 9.66 -5.50 -0.57
CA ARG A 22 10.79 -4.73 -1.09
C ARG A 22 11.71 -4.22 0.03
N VAL A 23 11.14 -3.70 1.11
CA VAL A 23 11.92 -3.21 2.25
C VAL A 23 12.60 -4.34 3.00
N VAL A 24 11.90 -5.46 3.27
CA VAL A 24 12.43 -6.60 4.03
C VAL A 24 13.59 -7.29 3.30
N PHE A 25 13.47 -7.47 1.98
CA PHE A 25 14.48 -8.13 1.17
C PHE A 25 15.54 -7.17 0.61
N GLY A 26 15.42 -5.87 0.88
CA GLY A 26 16.35 -4.85 0.39
C GLY A 26 16.43 -4.78 -1.14
N LEU A 27 15.35 -5.15 -1.84
CA LEU A 27 15.33 -5.28 -3.30
C LEU A 27 15.73 -3.94 -3.95
N PRO A 28 16.87 -3.87 -4.66
CA PRO A 28 17.30 -2.67 -5.34
C PRO A 28 16.42 -2.47 -6.57
N ILE A 29 15.64 -1.38 -6.58
CA ILE A 29 14.89 -0.97 -7.77
C ILE A 29 15.48 0.33 -8.26
N THR A 30 16.03 0.26 -9.47
CA THR A 30 16.48 1.41 -10.25
C THR A 30 15.41 1.77 -11.26
N VAL A 31 15.16 3.06 -11.43
CA VAL A 31 14.29 3.58 -12.50
C VAL A 31 15.16 4.48 -13.36
N GLY A 32 15.54 3.98 -14.55
CA GLY A 32 16.64 4.58 -15.32
C GLY A 32 17.96 4.44 -14.56
N ASP A 33 18.70 5.55 -14.41
CA ASP A 33 19.96 5.61 -13.64
C ASP A 33 19.80 5.99 -12.16
N VAL A 34 18.56 6.19 -11.69
CA VAL A 34 18.31 6.60 -10.31
C VAL A 34 17.94 5.38 -9.46
N ALA A 35 18.77 5.08 -8.47
CA ALA A 35 18.43 4.11 -7.43
C ALA A 35 17.35 4.71 -6.53
N ILE A 36 16.16 4.09 -6.51
CA ILE A 36 15.07 4.55 -5.66
C ILE A 36 15.38 4.13 -4.21
N PRO A 37 15.55 5.09 -3.29
CA PRO A 37 15.90 4.77 -1.92
C PRO A 37 14.74 4.06 -1.19
N GLN A 38 15.10 3.13 -0.31
CA GLN A 38 14.14 2.22 0.36
C GLN A 38 13.10 2.97 1.22
N TRP A 39 13.40 4.18 1.70
CA TRP A 39 12.44 5.00 2.45
C TRP A 39 11.20 5.38 1.64
N VAL A 40 11.29 5.43 0.30
CA VAL A 40 10.14 5.70 -0.58
C VAL A 40 9.11 4.56 -0.48
N SER A 41 9.56 3.32 -0.27
CA SER A 41 8.66 2.17 -0.07
C SER A 41 7.90 2.25 1.25
N VAL A 42 8.43 2.94 2.27
CA VAL A 42 7.72 3.16 3.54
C VAL A 42 6.49 4.04 3.33
N LEU A 43 6.60 5.08 2.50
CA LEU A 43 5.44 5.89 2.10
C LEU A 43 4.45 5.10 1.24
N GLY A 44 4.95 4.28 0.32
CA GLY A 44 4.15 3.37 -0.51
C GLY A 44 3.39 2.29 0.29
N PHE A 45 3.83 1.96 1.52
CA PHE A 45 3.10 1.09 2.44
C PHE A 45 2.12 1.87 3.34
N LEU A 46 2.57 3.00 3.91
CA LEU A 46 1.80 3.79 4.88
C LEU A 46 0.53 4.39 4.28
N VAL A 47 0.60 4.97 3.08
CA VAL A 47 -0.55 5.67 2.48
C VAL A 47 -1.67 4.69 2.13
N PRO A 48 -1.45 3.58 1.41
CA PRO A 48 -2.48 2.58 1.16
C PRO A 48 -3.00 1.93 2.44
N GLY A 49 -2.11 1.58 3.37
CA GLY A 49 -2.48 0.98 4.65
C GLY A 49 -3.39 1.90 5.48
N ALA A 50 -3.05 3.19 5.56
CA ALA A 50 -3.87 4.18 6.26
C ALA A 50 -5.27 4.32 5.62
N ILE A 51 -5.35 4.36 4.28
CA ILE A 51 -6.62 4.44 3.56
C ILE A 51 -7.51 3.21 3.85
N VAL A 52 -6.93 2.01 3.85
CA VAL A 52 -7.67 0.78 4.19
C VAL A 52 -8.17 0.80 5.63
N VAL A 53 -7.35 1.25 6.59
CA VAL A 53 -7.74 1.37 7.99
C VAL A 53 -8.87 2.39 8.17
N LEU A 54 -8.80 3.54 7.51
CA LEU A 54 -9.84 4.57 7.56
C LEU A 54 -11.17 4.05 6.99
N LEU A 55 -11.14 3.41 5.82
CA LEU A 55 -12.33 2.78 5.22
C LEU A 55 -12.93 1.71 6.12
N TRP A 56 -12.11 0.91 6.81
CA TRP A 56 -12.61 -0.09 7.76
C TRP A 56 -13.24 0.54 9.00
N ARG A 57 -12.71 1.67 9.48
CA ARG A 57 -13.30 2.41 10.60
C ARG A 57 -14.65 3.01 10.25
N GLU A 58 -14.79 3.64 9.08
CA GLU A 58 -16.07 4.14 8.58
C GLU A 58 -17.13 3.04 8.56
N ARG A 59 -16.75 1.86 8.07
CA ARG A 59 -17.65 0.71 7.99
C ARG A 59 -18.15 0.21 9.35
N ARG A 60 -17.32 0.30 10.40
CA ARG A 60 -17.70 -0.09 11.77
C ARG A 60 -18.52 0.98 12.48
N ALA A 61 -18.32 2.26 12.16
CA ALA A 61 -19.06 3.36 12.74
C ALA A 61 -20.48 3.52 12.17
N SER A 62 -20.77 2.86 11.03
CA SER A 62 -22.06 2.91 10.33
C SER A 62 -22.88 1.61 10.45
N SER A 63 -22.52 0.73 11.38
CA SER A 63 -23.28 -0.47 11.79
C SER A 63 -23.63 -0.40 13.27
#